data_AF-A0A8C4F606-F1
#
_entry.id   AF-A0A8C4F606-F1
#
_cell.length_a   1.000
_cell.length_b   1.000
_cell.length_c   1.000
_cell.angle_alpha   90.00
_cell.angle_beta   90.00
_cell.angle_gamma   90.00
#
_symmetry.space_group_name_H-M   'P 1'
#
loop_
_entity.id
_entity.type
_entity.pdbx_description
1 polymer ?
#
loop_
_entity_poly.entity_id
_entity_poly.type
_entity_poly.pdbx_seq_one_letter_code
_entity_poly.pdbx_strand_id
1 'polypeptide(L)'
;MTVTGRADRCTSAQRRTEKEKTQRRKSQRDIERRERDQRKQSVRGRRRKNKSVKGFLLLLCWDHVSEWEGGSGDRGGSRHWESRGPVPTAELSQDAFQSTVDKFGRLDIVINNAGINNEKNWEKTIQVNLTSVIKGTYLALEHMSKEYGKEGGIIINVSSMAAFLHSPHQPVYTATKHGVIGFTRAMADASSLGNYGVRINVLCPAFVDTPLLHSVEHEDNMGKFVKFKDDFKRSMSKFGVLQPSLIAEGMMRLIVDSSLNGAVMKITCSKGIHFHTYEPMSA
;
A
#
# COMPACT_ATOMS: atom_id res chain seq x y z
N MET A 1 94.42 13.97 35.00
CA MET A 1 93.83 14.92 34.03
C MET A 1 93.32 14.12 32.83
N THR A 2 92.01 13.86 32.80
CA THR A 2 91.01 14.32 31.78
C THR A 2 91.03 13.51 30.47
N VAL A 3 90.18 12.46 30.33
CA VAL A 3 88.74 12.45 29.94
C VAL A 3 88.53 12.71 28.44
N THR A 4 88.45 11.64 27.64
CA THR A 4 87.83 11.64 26.31
C THR A 4 87.23 10.26 26.01
N GLY A 5 85.91 10.11 26.14
CA GLY A 5 85.26 8.83 25.84
C GLY A 5 83.74 8.77 26.09
N ARG A 6 83.03 9.90 26.07
CA ARG A 6 81.59 9.94 26.41
C ARG A 6 80.68 10.71 25.45
N ALA A 7 81.16 11.20 24.31
CA ALA A 7 80.36 12.06 23.43
C ALA A 7 79.51 11.31 22.37
N ASP A 8 79.94 10.15 21.86
CA ASP A 8 79.30 9.55 20.66
C ASP A 8 78.10 8.63 20.92
N ARG A 9 77.87 8.20 22.17
CA ARG A 9 76.73 7.33 22.51
C ARG A 9 75.43 8.09 22.78
N CYS A 10 75.49 9.40 23.03
CA CYS A 10 74.31 10.20 23.38
C CYS A 10 73.49 10.63 22.15
N THR A 11 74.17 10.91 21.03
CA THR A 11 73.55 11.42 19.79
C THR A 11 72.80 10.35 19.00
N SER A 12 73.24 9.08 19.05
CA SER A 12 72.58 7.96 18.37
C SER A 12 71.29 7.50 19.09
N ALA A 13 71.28 7.52 20.42
CA ALA A 13 70.10 7.23 21.24
C ALA A 13 69.01 8.31 21.07
N GLN A 14 69.39 9.60 21.09
CA GLN A 14 68.47 10.71 20.86
C GLN A 14 67.82 10.64 19.45
N ARG A 15 68.60 10.37 18.40
CA ARG A 15 68.07 10.21 17.03
C ARG A 15 67.13 9.01 16.88
N ARG A 16 67.36 7.92 17.62
CA ARG A 16 66.45 6.75 17.65
C ARG A 16 65.11 7.11 18.30
N THR A 17 65.13 7.81 19.43
CA THR A 17 63.91 8.24 20.13
C THR A 17 63.08 9.27 19.34
N GLU A 18 63.72 10.17 18.58
CA GLU A 18 63.01 11.11 17.70
C GLU A 18 62.35 10.43 16.49
N LYS A 19 63.04 9.45 15.88
CA LYS A 19 62.46 8.64 14.80
C LYS A 19 61.25 7.84 15.30
N GLU A 20 61.35 7.22 16.48
CA GLU A 20 60.22 6.49 17.09
C GLU A 20 59.05 7.42 17.45
N LYS A 21 59.30 8.61 18.00
CA LYS A 21 58.25 9.61 18.26
C LYS A 21 57.58 10.07 16.97
N THR A 22 58.34 10.26 15.90
CA THR A 22 57.82 10.65 14.58
C THR A 22 56.98 9.55 13.96
N GLN A 23 57.41 8.29 14.09
CA GLN A 23 56.70 7.14 13.57
C GLN A 23 55.39 6.86 14.33
N ARG A 24 55.39 7.02 15.66
CA ARG A 24 54.16 6.99 16.48
C ARG A 24 53.18 8.10 16.10
N ARG A 25 53.67 9.34 15.88
CA ARG A 25 52.83 10.46 15.42
C ARG A 25 52.22 10.22 14.04
N LYS A 26 52.93 9.55 13.14
CA LYS A 26 52.41 9.19 11.80
C LYS A 26 51.34 8.10 11.91
N SER A 27 51.59 7.05 12.69
CA SER A 27 50.62 5.97 12.95
C SER A 27 49.33 6.50 13.58
N GLN A 28 49.42 7.44 14.52
CA GLN A 28 48.25 7.99 15.19
C GLN A 28 47.39 8.84 14.25
N ARG A 29 48.01 9.62 13.35
CA ARG A 29 47.27 10.36 12.30
C ARG A 29 46.58 9.43 11.31
N ASP A 30 47.19 8.29 10.98
CA ASP A 30 46.59 7.31 10.07
C ASP A 30 45.38 6.62 10.72
N ILE A 31 45.42 6.37 12.03
CA ILE A 31 44.27 5.84 12.80
C ILE A 31 43.13 6.87 12.82
N GLU A 32 43.43 8.12 13.18
CA GLU A 32 42.42 9.20 13.21
C GLU A 32 41.79 9.44 11.83
N ARG A 33 42.55 9.28 10.74
CA ARG A 33 42.04 9.40 9.37
C ARG A 33 41.04 8.27 9.05
N ARG A 34 41.38 7.02 9.42
CA ARG A 34 40.50 5.85 9.24
C ARG A 34 39.20 5.96 10.04
N GLU A 35 39.27 6.42 11.28
CA GLU A 35 38.06 6.63 12.11
C GLU A 35 37.17 7.75 11.54
N ARG A 36 37.77 8.82 11.00
CA ARG A 36 37.04 9.92 10.35
C ARG A 36 36.33 9.45 9.08
N ASP A 37 36.96 8.57 8.30
CA ASP A 37 36.37 7.99 7.10
C ASP A 37 35.26 6.97 7.42
N GLN A 38 35.42 6.15 8.48
CA GLN A 38 34.36 5.29 8.99
C GLN A 38 33.16 6.08 9.52
N ARG A 39 33.38 7.19 10.24
CA ARG A 39 32.30 8.10 10.66
C ARG A 39 31.59 8.72 9.46
N LYS A 40 32.32 9.14 8.42
CA LYS A 40 31.72 9.66 7.17
C LYS A 40 30.89 8.60 6.42
N GLN A 41 31.36 7.36 6.37
CA GLN A 41 30.61 6.24 5.78
C GLN A 41 29.37 5.88 6.61
N SER A 42 29.47 5.87 7.94
CA SER A 42 28.34 5.67 8.87
C SER A 42 27.28 6.76 8.73
N VAL A 43 27.68 8.04 8.64
CA VAL A 43 26.78 9.18 8.42
C VAL A 43 26.16 9.14 7.01
N ARG A 44 26.91 8.75 5.97
CA ARG A 44 26.36 8.51 4.62
C ARG A 44 25.38 7.33 4.60
N GLY A 45 25.67 6.26 5.35
CA GLY A 45 24.77 5.11 5.54
C GLY A 45 23.48 5.48 6.27
N ARG A 46 23.57 6.31 7.32
CA ARG A 46 22.39 6.88 8.01
C ARG A 46 21.60 7.84 7.12
N ARG A 47 22.26 8.68 6.31
CA ARG A 47 21.58 9.54 5.31
C ARG A 47 20.89 8.74 4.19
N ARG A 48 21.44 7.58 3.78
CA ARG A 48 20.77 6.67 2.85
C ARG A 48 19.55 5.98 3.48
N LYS A 49 19.61 5.62 4.77
CA LYS A 49 18.48 5.04 5.51
C LYS A 49 17.38 6.04 5.86
N ASN A 50 17.66 7.35 5.75
CA ASN A 50 16.69 8.43 6.01
C ASN A 50 16.21 9.13 4.72
N LYS A 51 16.24 8.43 3.57
CA LYS A 51 15.40 8.83 2.45
C LYS A 51 13.97 8.51 2.87
N SER A 52 13.18 9.55 3.17
CA SER A 52 11.72 9.45 3.23
C SER A 52 11.25 8.57 2.08
N VAL A 53 10.61 7.44 2.40
CA VAL A 53 9.98 6.58 1.40
C VAL A 53 8.82 7.41 0.85
N LYS A 54 9.07 8.10 -0.26
CA LYS A 54 8.03 8.80 -1.02
C LYS A 54 7.22 7.73 -1.75
N GLY A 55 6.39 7.00 -1.01
CA GLY A 55 5.40 6.11 -1.57
C GLY A 55 4.21 6.93 -2.07
N PHE A 56 3.76 6.69 -3.29
CA PHE A 56 2.61 7.41 -3.86
C PHE A 56 1.40 6.50 -4.02
N LEU A 57 0.24 7.03 -3.62
CA LEU A 57 -1.03 6.35 -3.53
C LEU A 57 -1.99 6.86 -4.61
N LEU A 58 -2.51 5.94 -5.43
CA LEU A 58 -3.69 6.18 -6.25
C LEU A 58 -4.89 5.48 -5.61
N LEU A 59 -5.83 6.27 -5.10
CA LEU A 59 -7.11 5.78 -4.58
C LEU A 59 -8.18 5.97 -5.65
N LEU A 60 -8.75 4.87 -6.13
CA LEU A 60 -9.85 4.89 -7.08
C LEU A 60 -11.18 4.86 -6.31
N CYS A 61 -11.78 6.05 -6.09
CA CYS A 61 -13.08 6.22 -5.45
C CYS A 61 -14.17 6.59 -6.46
N TRP A 62 -15.42 6.24 -6.12
CA TRP A 62 -16.61 6.79 -6.74
C TRP A 62 -17.27 7.71 -5.72
N ASP A 63 -17.46 8.99 -6.02
CA ASP A 63 -18.39 9.85 -5.28
C ASP A 63 -19.17 10.77 -6.23
N HIS A 64 -20.40 11.06 -5.81
CA HIS A 64 -21.35 11.95 -6.47
C HIS A 64 -20.75 13.34 -6.72
N VAL A 65 -21.04 13.86 -7.91
CA VAL A 65 -20.73 15.22 -8.38
C VAL A 65 -21.17 16.27 -7.36
N SER A 66 -20.20 17.02 -6.84
CA SER A 66 -20.30 18.47 -6.71
C SER A 66 -19.00 19.04 -7.25
N GLU A 67 -19.11 19.99 -8.18
CA GLU A 67 -17.98 20.63 -8.85
C GLU A 67 -16.97 21.12 -7.81
N TRP A 68 -15.77 20.58 -7.87
CA TRP A 68 -14.61 21.11 -7.17
C TRP A 68 -13.46 21.16 -8.17
N GLU A 69 -13.06 22.36 -8.55
CA GLU A 69 -11.87 22.58 -9.36
C GLU A 69 -10.65 22.06 -8.59
N GLY A 70 -9.80 21.26 -9.25
CA GLY A 70 -8.68 20.58 -8.64
C GLY A 70 -7.79 21.52 -7.80
N GLY A 71 -7.57 21.15 -6.53
CA GLY A 71 -6.69 21.89 -5.63
C GLY A 71 -5.50 21.03 -5.20
N SER A 72 -4.28 21.45 -5.51
CA SER A 72 -3.09 20.91 -4.87
C SER A 72 -2.96 21.49 -3.46
N GLY A 73 -3.12 20.66 -2.44
CA GLY A 73 -2.87 21.03 -1.04
C GLY A 73 -1.63 20.31 -0.49
N ASP A 74 -0.63 21.07 -0.04
CA ASP A 74 0.48 20.56 0.77
C ASP A 74 0.08 20.64 2.25
N ARG A 75 -0.37 19.52 2.81
CA ARG A 75 -0.59 19.40 4.26
C ARG A 75 0.41 18.38 4.80
N GLY A 76 1.48 18.89 5.41
CA GLY A 76 2.40 18.08 6.22
C GLY A 76 3.38 17.20 5.42
N GLY A 77 3.82 17.62 4.24
CA GLY A 77 4.84 16.89 3.46
C GLY A 77 4.32 15.70 2.64
N SER A 78 3.01 15.45 2.72
CA SER A 78 2.27 14.51 1.86
C SER A 78 1.65 15.29 0.71
N ARG A 79 2.11 15.05 -0.52
CA ARG A 79 1.44 15.60 -1.71
C ARG A 79 0.25 14.72 -2.04
N HIS A 80 -0.94 15.23 -1.81
CA HIS A 80 -2.19 14.56 -2.17
C HIS A 80 -2.63 15.03 -3.56
N TRP A 81 -3.02 14.09 -4.41
CA TRP A 81 -3.72 14.35 -5.67
C TRP A 81 -4.94 13.45 -5.73
N GLU A 82 -6.08 14.04 -6.05
CA GLU A 82 -7.35 13.36 -6.18
C GLU A 82 -7.88 13.67 -7.57
N SER A 83 -8.04 12.65 -8.42
CA SER A 83 -8.83 12.79 -9.64
C SER A 83 -10.29 12.63 -9.26
N ARG A 84 -11.02 13.74 -9.16
CA ARG A 84 -12.48 13.72 -9.00
C ARG A 84 -13.14 13.97 -10.35
N GLY A 85 -13.82 12.95 -10.85
CA GLY A 85 -14.67 12.99 -12.03
C GLY A 85 -15.64 11.82 -12.00
N PRO A 86 -16.80 11.88 -12.68
CA PRO A 86 -17.62 10.69 -12.85
C PRO A 86 -16.75 9.63 -13.53
N VAL A 87 -16.53 8.45 -12.92
CA VAL A 87 -16.02 7.24 -13.62
C VAL A 87 -17.10 6.81 -14.62
N PRO A 88 -17.11 7.32 -15.87
CA PRO A 88 -18.12 6.86 -16.79
C PRO A 88 -17.92 5.35 -16.88
N THR A 89 -18.99 4.59 -17.11
CA THR A 89 -18.89 3.14 -17.32
C THR A 89 -17.87 2.75 -18.41
N ALA A 90 -17.34 3.73 -19.15
CA ALA A 90 -16.08 3.71 -19.87
C ALA A 90 -15.08 4.72 -19.26
N GLU A 91 -13.89 4.23 -18.87
CA GLU A 91 -12.67 5.00 -18.53
C GLU A 91 -12.38 5.26 -17.03
N LEU A 92 -12.05 4.18 -16.30
CA LEU A 92 -10.77 4.19 -15.59
C LEU A 92 -9.69 4.42 -16.67
N SER A 93 -9.35 5.68 -16.94
CA SER A 93 -8.49 6.02 -18.05
C SER A 93 -7.04 5.68 -17.70
N GLN A 94 -6.33 5.13 -18.68
CA GLN A 94 -4.88 5.03 -18.70
C GLN A 94 -4.24 6.38 -18.31
N ASP A 95 -4.88 7.49 -18.70
CA ASP A 95 -4.49 8.85 -18.35
C ASP A 95 -4.40 9.11 -16.85
N ALA A 96 -5.28 8.54 -16.02
CA ALA A 96 -5.22 8.75 -14.57
C ALA A 96 -3.97 8.10 -13.96
N PHE A 97 -3.63 6.90 -14.42
CA PHE A 97 -2.40 6.21 -14.01
C PHE A 97 -1.16 6.93 -14.54
N GLN A 98 -1.15 7.28 -15.84
CA GLN A 98 -0.06 7.98 -16.47
C GLN A 98 0.19 9.35 -15.82
N SER A 99 -0.87 10.14 -15.58
CA SER A 99 -0.77 11.44 -14.90
C SER A 99 -0.20 11.32 -13.49
N THR A 100 -0.53 10.24 -12.78
CA THR A 100 0.04 9.96 -11.44
C THR A 100 1.54 9.71 -11.54
N VAL A 101 1.96 8.88 -12.50
CA VAL A 101 3.38 8.60 -12.75
C VAL A 101 4.11 9.87 -13.21
N ASP A 102 3.54 10.67 -14.10
CA ASP A 102 4.14 11.91 -14.58
C ASP A 102 4.32 12.93 -13.45
N LYS A 103 3.35 13.01 -12.54
CA LYS A 103 3.38 13.96 -11.43
C LYS A 103 4.35 13.56 -10.33
N PHE A 104 4.44 12.26 -10.02
CA PHE A 104 5.11 11.76 -8.84
C PHE A 104 6.36 10.92 -9.13
N GLY A 105 6.58 10.56 -10.39
CA GLY A 105 7.71 9.78 -10.90
C GLY A 105 7.57 8.27 -10.72
N ARG A 106 6.58 7.81 -9.94
CA ARG A 106 6.32 6.39 -9.65
C ARG A 106 4.89 6.18 -9.15
N LEU A 107 4.46 4.92 -9.15
CA LEU A 107 3.21 4.46 -8.54
C LEU A 107 3.54 3.26 -7.63
N ASP A 108 3.14 3.33 -6.35
CA ASP A 108 3.50 2.32 -5.35
C ASP A 108 2.30 1.58 -4.77
N ILE A 109 1.18 2.29 -4.64
CA ILE A 109 -0.03 1.79 -4.00
C ILE A 109 -1.22 2.13 -4.90
N VAL A 110 -2.00 1.11 -5.25
CA VAL A 110 -3.29 1.27 -5.91
C VAL A 110 -4.38 0.66 -5.03
N ILE A 111 -5.43 1.41 -4.77
CA ILE A 111 -6.60 0.93 -4.04
C ILE A 111 -7.82 1.00 -4.95
N ASN A 112 -8.27 -0.15 -5.41
CA ASN A 112 -9.51 -0.31 -6.16
C ASN A 112 -10.69 -0.34 -5.16
N ASN A 113 -11.15 0.84 -4.74
CA ASN A 113 -12.19 1.02 -3.72
C ASN A 113 -13.61 1.24 -4.31
N ALA A 114 -13.69 1.85 -5.49
CA ALA A 114 -14.97 2.21 -6.12
C ALA A 114 -15.97 1.05 -6.12
N GLY A 115 -17.20 1.33 -5.67
CA GLY A 115 -18.25 0.34 -5.58
C GLY A 115 -19.62 0.98 -5.44
N ILE A 116 -20.63 0.35 -6.03
CA ILE A 116 -22.04 0.74 -5.92
C ILE A 116 -22.89 -0.45 -5.49
N ASN A 117 -24.08 -0.15 -4.98
CA ASN A 117 -25.12 -1.13 -4.72
C ASN A 117 -26.39 -0.72 -5.48
N ASN A 118 -26.59 -1.35 -6.64
CA ASN A 118 -27.77 -1.17 -7.48
C ASN A 118 -28.17 -2.50 -8.12
N GLU A 119 -29.12 -3.19 -7.53
CA GLU A 119 -29.73 -4.43 -8.04
C GLU A 119 -30.78 -4.17 -9.12
N LYS A 120 -31.32 -2.95 -9.23
CA LYS A 120 -32.24 -2.56 -10.32
C LYS A 120 -31.49 -2.40 -11.65
N ASN A 121 -30.35 -1.72 -11.63
CA ASN A 121 -29.38 -1.60 -12.72
C ASN A 121 -28.14 -2.43 -12.38
N TRP A 122 -28.31 -3.75 -12.41
CA TRP A 122 -27.32 -4.71 -11.95
C TRP A 122 -26.13 -4.81 -12.89
N GLU A 123 -26.30 -4.52 -14.19
CA GLU A 123 -25.22 -4.47 -15.18
C GLU A 123 -24.20 -3.40 -14.77
N LYS A 124 -24.68 -2.22 -14.35
CA LYS A 124 -23.80 -1.16 -13.83
C LYS A 124 -23.07 -1.62 -12.57
N THR A 125 -23.72 -2.39 -11.70
CA THR A 125 -23.08 -2.97 -10.51
C THR A 125 -21.94 -3.91 -10.90
N ILE A 126 -22.09 -4.76 -11.94
CA ILE A 126 -21.00 -5.60 -12.45
C ILE A 126 -19.87 -4.75 -13.04
N GLN A 127 -20.21 -3.77 -13.87
CA GLN A 127 -19.21 -2.90 -14.51
C GLN A 127 -18.36 -2.15 -13.47
N VAL A 128 -19.00 -1.56 -12.46
CA VAL A 128 -18.29 -0.82 -11.42
C VAL A 128 -17.59 -1.75 -10.44
N ASN A 129 -18.27 -2.75 -9.88
CA ASN A 129 -17.72 -3.49 -8.74
C ASN A 129 -16.73 -4.59 -9.14
N LEU A 130 -16.78 -5.08 -10.38
CA LEU A 130 -15.93 -6.17 -10.84
C LEU A 130 -15.08 -5.77 -12.06
N THR A 131 -15.71 -5.31 -13.15
CA THR A 131 -14.97 -4.98 -14.37
C THR A 131 -13.95 -3.86 -14.12
N SER A 132 -14.32 -2.83 -13.36
CA SER A 132 -13.42 -1.72 -13.03
C SER A 132 -12.24 -2.17 -12.17
N VAL A 133 -12.46 -3.09 -11.21
CA VAL A 133 -11.40 -3.66 -10.37
C VAL A 133 -10.39 -4.45 -11.20
N ILE A 134 -10.88 -5.25 -12.16
CA ILE A 134 -10.04 -6.02 -13.08
C ILE A 134 -9.20 -5.06 -13.94
N LYS A 135 -9.85 -4.08 -14.57
CA LYS A 135 -9.18 -3.06 -15.41
C LYS A 135 -8.14 -2.27 -14.62
N GLY A 136 -8.51 -1.75 -13.45
CA GLY A 136 -7.62 -0.98 -12.58
C GLY A 136 -6.42 -1.80 -12.09
N THR A 137 -6.61 -3.10 -11.84
CA THR A 137 -5.50 -4.01 -11.48
C THR A 137 -4.54 -4.21 -12.65
N TYR A 138 -5.03 -4.41 -13.88
CA TYR A 138 -4.16 -4.56 -15.05
C TYR A 138 -3.39 -3.27 -15.38
N LEU A 139 -4.08 -2.12 -15.37
CA LEU A 139 -3.42 -0.81 -15.54
C LEU A 139 -2.36 -0.58 -14.46
N ALA A 140 -2.65 -0.93 -13.20
CA ALA A 140 -1.66 -0.84 -12.13
C ALA A 140 -0.41 -1.68 -12.44
N LEU A 141 -0.57 -2.90 -12.96
CA LEU A 141 0.57 -3.76 -13.31
C LEU A 141 1.44 -3.16 -14.43
N GLU A 142 0.86 -2.51 -15.44
CA GLU A 142 1.62 -1.81 -16.49
C GLU A 142 2.56 -0.73 -15.92
N HIS A 143 2.13 -0.07 -14.84
CA HIS A 143 2.89 1.01 -14.21
C HIS A 143 3.75 0.57 -13.00
N MET A 144 3.52 -0.62 -12.45
CA MET A 144 4.16 -1.09 -11.21
C MET A 144 5.00 -2.37 -11.37
N SER A 145 4.73 -3.21 -12.36
CA SER A 145 5.36 -4.53 -12.49
C SER A 145 6.83 -4.46 -12.92
N LYS A 146 7.66 -5.31 -12.31
CA LYS A 146 9.06 -5.54 -12.72
C LYS A 146 9.20 -6.02 -14.16
N GLU A 147 8.17 -6.68 -14.70
CA GLU A 147 8.11 -7.07 -16.11
C GLU A 147 8.30 -5.86 -17.05
N TYR A 148 7.77 -4.70 -16.65
CA TYR A 148 7.92 -3.43 -17.36
C TYR A 148 9.06 -2.57 -16.81
N GLY A 149 10.04 -3.18 -16.13
CA GLY A 149 11.20 -2.50 -15.57
C GLY A 149 10.90 -1.57 -14.39
N LYS A 150 9.76 -1.76 -13.71
CA LYS A 150 9.34 -0.97 -12.54
C LYS A 150 9.78 -1.63 -11.23
N GLU A 151 9.51 -0.98 -10.10
CA GLU A 151 10.04 -1.38 -8.79
C GLU A 151 9.12 -2.34 -7.99
N GLY A 152 7.92 -2.62 -8.48
CA GLY A 152 6.88 -3.33 -7.73
C GLY A 152 5.99 -2.40 -6.92
N GLY A 153 5.18 -2.97 -6.02
CA GLY A 153 4.29 -2.20 -5.15
C GLY A 153 3.18 -3.05 -4.53
N ILE A 154 2.04 -2.44 -4.22
CA ILE A 154 0.86 -3.13 -3.68
C ILE A 154 -0.44 -2.66 -4.35
N ILE A 155 -1.32 -3.62 -4.66
CA ILE A 155 -2.70 -3.39 -5.07
C ILE A 155 -3.62 -3.93 -3.96
N ILE A 156 -4.58 -3.11 -3.54
CA ILE A 156 -5.65 -3.51 -2.60
C ILE A 156 -6.98 -3.42 -3.34
N ASN A 157 -7.68 -4.55 -3.44
CA ASN A 157 -9.02 -4.61 -3.99
C ASN A 157 -10.06 -4.65 -2.87
N VAL A 158 -11.09 -3.81 -2.93
CA VAL A 158 -12.13 -3.76 -1.90
C VAL A 158 -13.30 -4.67 -2.27
N SER A 159 -13.39 -5.81 -1.59
CA SER A 159 -14.54 -6.71 -1.60
C SER A 159 -15.49 -6.38 -0.44
N SER A 160 -16.14 -7.38 0.17
CA SER A 160 -17.13 -7.24 1.22
C SER A 160 -17.35 -8.57 1.96
N MET A 161 -17.81 -8.51 3.21
CA MET A 161 -18.34 -9.67 3.93
C MET A 161 -19.55 -10.32 3.25
N ALA A 162 -20.24 -9.61 2.35
CA ALA A 162 -21.28 -10.21 1.49
C ALA A 162 -20.74 -11.41 0.68
N ALA A 163 -19.45 -11.45 0.40
CA ALA A 163 -18.79 -12.55 -0.30
C ALA A 163 -18.58 -13.83 0.55
N PHE A 164 -18.94 -13.81 1.84
CA PHE A 164 -18.83 -14.97 2.73
C PHE A 164 -20.15 -15.37 3.35
N LEU A 165 -21.00 -14.39 3.67
CA LEU A 165 -22.26 -14.62 4.38
C LEU A 165 -23.48 -14.59 3.47
N HIS A 166 -23.29 -14.21 2.19
CA HIS A 166 -24.29 -13.98 1.14
C HIS A 166 -25.47 -13.07 1.55
N SER A 167 -25.86 -12.16 0.67
CA SER A 167 -26.96 -11.23 0.91
C SER A 167 -28.18 -11.58 0.05
N PRO A 168 -29.32 -12.00 0.63
CA PRO A 168 -30.53 -12.28 -0.15
C PRO A 168 -31.16 -11.02 -0.75
N HIS A 169 -30.81 -9.83 -0.24
CA HIS A 169 -31.26 -8.53 -0.73
C HIS A 169 -30.34 -8.00 -1.84
N GLN A 170 -29.12 -8.51 -2.00
CA GLN A 170 -28.15 -8.01 -2.97
C GLN A 170 -27.41 -9.16 -3.70
N PRO A 171 -28.10 -9.98 -4.49
CA PRO A 171 -27.48 -11.13 -5.14
C PRO A 171 -26.40 -10.74 -6.16
N VAL A 172 -26.60 -9.70 -6.97
CA VAL A 172 -25.58 -9.31 -7.97
C VAL A 172 -24.40 -8.62 -7.30
N TYR A 173 -24.63 -7.72 -6.34
CA TYR A 173 -23.56 -7.18 -5.52
C TYR A 173 -22.75 -8.31 -4.86
N THR A 174 -23.43 -9.29 -4.27
CA THR A 174 -22.79 -10.49 -3.67
C THR A 174 -21.92 -11.21 -4.68
N ALA A 175 -22.42 -11.47 -5.90
CA ALA A 175 -21.68 -12.12 -6.97
C ALA A 175 -20.42 -11.32 -7.36
N THR A 176 -20.53 -10.00 -7.54
CA THR A 176 -19.37 -9.15 -7.87
C THR A 176 -18.30 -9.21 -6.79
N LYS A 177 -18.69 -9.19 -5.51
CA LYS A 177 -17.76 -9.22 -4.38
C LYS A 177 -17.09 -10.59 -4.20
N HIS A 178 -17.78 -11.69 -4.53
CA HIS A 178 -17.12 -13.00 -4.69
C HIS A 178 -16.08 -12.97 -5.82
N GLY A 179 -16.44 -12.41 -6.98
CA GLY A 179 -15.55 -12.27 -8.13
C GLY A 179 -14.26 -11.53 -7.79
N VAL A 180 -14.36 -10.43 -7.03
CA VAL A 180 -13.18 -9.67 -6.57
C VAL A 180 -12.23 -10.52 -5.72
N ILE A 181 -12.76 -11.38 -4.83
CA ILE A 181 -11.92 -12.27 -4.00
C ILE A 181 -11.20 -13.29 -4.89
N GLY A 182 -11.94 -13.98 -5.76
CA GLY A 182 -11.37 -14.98 -6.67
C GLY A 182 -10.30 -14.38 -7.58
N PHE A 183 -10.61 -13.25 -8.23
CA PHE A 183 -9.68 -12.52 -9.09
C PHE A 183 -8.41 -12.09 -8.34
N THR A 184 -8.56 -11.49 -7.16
CA THR A 184 -7.42 -10.98 -6.39
C THR A 184 -6.45 -12.09 -5.98
N ARG A 185 -6.97 -13.24 -5.52
CA ARG A 185 -6.14 -14.38 -5.14
C ARG A 185 -5.39 -14.96 -6.34
N ALA A 186 -6.08 -15.16 -7.46
CA ALA A 186 -5.46 -15.66 -8.69
C ALA A 186 -4.36 -14.70 -9.19
N MET A 187 -4.60 -13.39 -9.15
CA MET A 187 -3.61 -12.38 -9.54
C MET A 187 -2.41 -12.32 -8.57
N ALA A 188 -2.62 -12.55 -7.28
CA ALA A 188 -1.53 -12.62 -6.31
C ALA A 188 -0.57 -13.80 -6.59
N ASP A 189 -1.13 -14.96 -6.96
CA ASP A 189 -0.34 -16.13 -7.37
C ASP A 189 0.37 -15.88 -8.70
N ALA A 190 -0.35 -15.32 -9.69
CA ALA A 190 0.25 -14.93 -10.97
C ALA A 190 1.40 -13.93 -10.80
N SER A 191 1.24 -12.95 -9.90
CA SER A 191 2.30 -11.99 -9.57
C SER A 191 3.53 -12.65 -8.95
N SER A 192 3.33 -13.67 -8.12
CA SER A 192 4.42 -14.43 -7.50
C SER A 192 5.15 -15.28 -8.55
N LEU A 193 4.40 -16.03 -9.37
CA LEU A 193 4.94 -16.88 -10.43
C LEU A 193 5.65 -16.08 -11.53
N GLY A 194 5.07 -14.94 -11.92
CA GLY A 194 5.63 -14.03 -12.92
C GLY A 194 6.69 -13.07 -12.37
N ASN A 195 6.98 -13.10 -11.07
CA ASN A 195 7.91 -12.19 -10.40
C ASN A 195 7.63 -10.70 -10.69
N TYR A 196 6.36 -10.31 -10.73
CA TYR A 196 5.96 -8.92 -11.00
C TYR A 196 6.41 -7.96 -9.90
N GLY A 197 6.69 -8.47 -8.70
CA GLY A 197 7.07 -7.65 -7.55
C GLY A 197 5.92 -6.83 -6.96
N VAL A 198 4.67 -7.13 -7.35
CA VAL A 198 3.46 -6.42 -6.90
C VAL A 198 2.67 -7.34 -5.97
N ARG A 199 2.47 -6.93 -4.71
CA ARG A 199 1.59 -7.68 -3.80
C ARG A 199 0.14 -7.33 -4.09
N ILE A 200 -0.75 -8.31 -4.12
CA ILE A 200 -2.16 -8.09 -4.42
C ILE A 200 -2.99 -8.72 -3.31
N ASN A 201 -3.74 -7.89 -2.57
CA ASN A 201 -4.52 -8.32 -1.41
C ASN A 201 -5.97 -7.81 -1.51
N VAL A 202 -6.88 -8.47 -0.81
CA VAL A 202 -8.30 -8.07 -0.78
C VAL A 202 -8.74 -7.71 0.63
N LEU A 203 -9.52 -6.64 0.72
CA LEU A 203 -10.14 -6.14 1.95
C LEU A 203 -11.65 -6.40 1.90
N CYS A 204 -12.20 -7.03 2.95
CA CYS A 204 -13.60 -7.45 3.04
C CYS A 204 -14.26 -6.86 4.30
N PRO A 205 -14.73 -5.61 4.25
CA PRO A 205 -15.46 -5.00 5.35
C PRO A 205 -16.85 -5.62 5.55
N ALA A 206 -17.32 -5.65 6.80
CA ALA A 206 -18.73 -5.80 7.16
C ALA A 206 -19.50 -4.50 6.84
N PHE A 207 -20.66 -4.27 7.47
CA PHE A 207 -21.38 -3.01 7.33
C PHE A 207 -20.49 -1.84 7.78
N VAL A 208 -20.35 -0.81 6.95
CA VAL A 208 -19.57 0.40 7.23
C VAL A 208 -20.48 1.61 7.09
N ASP A 209 -20.40 2.52 8.05
CA ASP A 209 -21.16 3.77 8.08
C ASP A 209 -20.73 4.71 6.94
N THR A 210 -21.38 4.55 5.79
CA THR A 210 -21.12 5.26 4.54
C THR A 210 -22.43 5.43 3.77
N PRO A 211 -22.52 6.38 2.81
CA PRO A 211 -23.72 6.56 2.00
C PRO A 211 -24.20 5.29 1.26
N LEU A 212 -23.27 4.38 0.89
CA LEU A 212 -23.59 3.10 0.25
C LEU A 212 -24.58 2.26 1.10
N LEU A 213 -24.47 2.34 2.43
CA LEU A 213 -25.28 1.54 3.34
C LEU A 213 -26.76 1.92 3.29
N HIS A 214 -27.07 3.19 2.97
CA HIS A 214 -28.44 3.69 2.87
C HIS A 214 -29.11 3.33 1.54
N SER A 215 -28.36 2.90 0.52
CA SER A 215 -28.93 2.60 -0.80
C SER A 215 -29.93 1.42 -0.77
N VAL A 216 -29.82 0.55 0.25
CA VAL A 216 -30.74 -0.56 0.50
C VAL A 216 -32.18 -0.13 0.83
N GLU A 217 -32.37 1.13 1.21
CA GLU A 217 -33.70 1.66 1.56
C GLU A 217 -34.49 2.12 0.33
N HIS A 218 -33.83 2.29 -0.81
CA HIS A 218 -34.39 2.90 -2.01
C HIS A 218 -34.70 1.86 -3.09
N GLU A 219 -35.93 1.89 -3.61
CA GLU A 219 -36.35 1.01 -4.70
C GLU A 219 -35.56 1.25 -5.99
N ASP A 220 -35.10 2.48 -6.24
CA ASP A 220 -34.28 2.79 -7.42
C ASP A 220 -32.91 2.12 -7.42
N ASN A 221 -32.44 1.68 -6.26
CA ASN A 221 -31.27 0.84 -6.11
C ASN A 221 -31.66 -0.63 -6.06
N MET A 222 -32.67 -0.98 -5.28
CA MET A 222 -32.91 -2.38 -4.89
C MET A 222 -33.91 -3.12 -5.78
N GLY A 223 -34.71 -2.40 -6.58
CA GLY A 223 -35.79 -2.96 -7.39
C GLY A 223 -36.67 -3.90 -6.54
N LYS A 224 -36.95 -5.10 -7.06
CA LYS A 224 -37.77 -6.11 -6.36
C LYS A 224 -37.21 -6.58 -5.01
N PHE A 225 -35.93 -6.34 -4.72
CA PHE A 225 -35.30 -6.75 -3.46
C PHE A 225 -35.52 -5.74 -2.33
N VAL A 226 -36.08 -4.55 -2.61
CA VAL A 226 -36.41 -3.53 -1.59
C VAL A 226 -37.33 -4.08 -0.49
N LYS A 227 -38.15 -5.09 -0.81
CA LYS A 227 -39.03 -5.78 0.14
C LYS A 227 -38.29 -6.46 1.29
N PHE A 228 -36.99 -6.71 1.15
CA PHE A 228 -36.13 -7.32 2.18
C PHE A 228 -35.35 -6.28 3.01
N LYS A 229 -35.64 -4.98 2.86
CA LYS A 229 -34.90 -3.91 3.57
C LYS A 229 -34.93 -4.06 5.10
N ASP A 230 -36.03 -4.57 5.65
CA ASP A 230 -36.14 -4.73 7.12
C ASP A 230 -35.24 -5.87 7.64
N ASP A 231 -35.05 -6.92 6.84
CA ASP A 231 -34.10 -8.00 7.14
C ASP A 231 -32.65 -7.47 7.15
N PHE A 232 -32.36 -6.54 6.24
CA PHE A 232 -31.07 -5.83 6.23
C PHE A 232 -30.86 -5.01 7.49
N LYS A 233 -31.86 -4.21 7.89
CA LYS A 233 -31.81 -3.42 9.14
C LYS A 233 -31.62 -4.28 10.37
N ARG A 234 -32.30 -5.43 10.45
CA ARG A 234 -32.10 -6.42 11.52
C ARG A 234 -30.68 -6.98 11.51
N SER A 235 -30.13 -7.25 10.32
CA SER A 235 -28.74 -7.72 10.19
C SER A 235 -27.73 -6.67 10.66
N MET A 236 -27.91 -5.40 10.28
CA MET A 236 -27.05 -4.30 10.77
C MET A 236 -27.13 -4.16 12.30
N SER A 237 -28.34 -4.23 12.86
CA SER A 237 -28.54 -4.14 14.32
C SER A 237 -27.87 -5.31 15.05
N LYS A 238 -27.90 -6.51 14.46
CA LYS A 238 -27.30 -7.73 15.04
C LYS A 238 -25.78 -7.76 14.93
N PHE A 239 -25.22 -7.38 13.78
CA PHE A 239 -23.79 -7.52 13.50
C PHE A 239 -22.99 -6.23 13.75
N GLY A 240 -23.67 -5.11 13.97
CA GLY A 240 -23.09 -3.79 14.17
C GLY A 240 -22.64 -3.13 12.86
N VAL A 241 -22.31 -1.84 12.97
CA VAL A 241 -21.81 -1.01 11.87
C VAL A 241 -20.43 -0.47 12.23
N LEU A 242 -19.48 -0.62 11.33
CA LEU A 242 -18.10 -0.18 11.48
C LEU A 242 -17.93 1.29 11.10
N GLN A 243 -16.98 1.94 11.75
CA GLN A 243 -16.52 3.27 11.35
C GLN A 243 -15.49 3.18 10.22
N PRO A 244 -15.50 4.10 9.23
CA PRO A 244 -14.53 4.11 8.13
C PRO A 244 -13.05 4.13 8.59
N SER A 245 -12.77 4.69 9.76
CA SER A 245 -11.42 4.75 10.34
C SER A 245 -10.80 3.35 10.55
N LEU A 246 -11.59 2.35 10.95
CA LEU A 246 -11.09 0.98 11.11
C LEU A 246 -10.76 0.33 9.76
N ILE A 247 -11.47 0.73 8.71
CA ILE A 247 -11.20 0.26 7.34
C ILE A 247 -9.87 0.82 6.86
N ALA A 248 -9.62 2.11 7.11
CA ALA A 248 -8.35 2.75 6.82
C ALA A 248 -7.19 2.10 7.60
N GLU A 249 -7.38 1.75 8.87
CA GLU A 249 -6.38 1.01 9.65
C GLU A 249 -6.04 -0.35 9.02
N GLY A 250 -7.06 -1.10 8.57
CA GLY A 250 -6.86 -2.35 7.86
C GLY A 250 -6.11 -2.19 6.54
N MET A 251 -6.45 -1.17 5.74
CA MET A 251 -5.71 -0.82 4.51
C MET A 251 -4.24 -0.52 4.82
N MET A 252 -3.96 0.28 5.85
CA MET A 252 -2.60 0.59 6.27
C MET A 252 -1.83 -0.67 6.66
N ARG A 253 -2.48 -1.62 7.37
CA ARG A 253 -1.85 -2.91 7.71
C ARG A 253 -1.45 -3.72 6.47
N LEU A 254 -2.31 -3.79 5.45
CA LEU A 254 -1.97 -4.43 4.17
C LEU A 254 -0.78 -3.76 3.46
N ILE A 255 -0.74 -2.42 3.51
CA ILE A 255 0.33 -1.62 2.90
C ILE A 255 1.67 -1.89 3.60
N VAL A 256 1.73 -1.79 4.93
CA VAL A 256 3.00 -1.84 5.68
C VAL A 256 3.54 -3.26 5.85
N ASP A 257 2.68 -4.27 5.92
CA ASP A 257 3.10 -5.66 6.08
C ASP A 257 3.50 -6.25 4.73
N SER A 258 4.80 -6.22 4.44
CA SER A 258 5.36 -6.74 3.19
C SER A 258 5.28 -8.26 3.05
N SER A 259 4.92 -8.99 4.11
CA SER A 259 4.75 -10.45 4.04
C SER A 259 3.41 -10.86 3.41
N LEU A 260 2.46 -9.94 3.32
CA LEU A 260 1.11 -10.23 2.83
C LEU A 260 1.02 -10.13 1.30
N ASN A 261 0.79 -11.27 0.68
CA ASN A 261 0.37 -11.38 -0.73
C ASN A 261 -0.75 -12.42 -0.84
N GLY A 262 -1.81 -12.12 -1.59
CA GLY A 262 -3.00 -12.97 -1.70
C GLY A 262 -3.85 -13.01 -0.42
N ALA A 263 -3.56 -12.13 0.55
CA ALA A 263 -4.25 -12.11 1.83
C ALA A 263 -5.69 -11.63 1.65
N VAL A 264 -6.61 -12.31 2.34
CA VAL A 264 -8.03 -11.98 2.37
C VAL A 264 -8.37 -11.43 3.75
N MET A 265 -8.26 -10.11 3.90
CA MET A 265 -8.51 -9.42 5.17
C MET A 265 -10.01 -9.20 5.35
N LYS A 266 -10.55 -9.60 6.50
CA LYS A 266 -11.92 -9.33 6.93
C LYS A 266 -11.90 -8.31 8.06
N ILE A 267 -12.87 -7.41 8.07
CA ILE A 267 -13.09 -6.48 9.18
C ILE A 267 -14.54 -6.60 9.62
N THR A 268 -14.76 -7.05 10.86
CA THR A 268 -16.10 -7.20 11.45
C THR A 268 -16.12 -6.58 12.84
N CYS A 269 -17.29 -6.14 13.32
CA CYS A 269 -17.42 -5.59 14.68
C CYS A 269 -16.99 -6.60 15.76
N SER A 270 -17.22 -7.90 15.51
CA SER A 270 -16.96 -8.97 16.47
C SER A 270 -15.48 -9.37 16.61
N LYS A 271 -14.68 -9.21 15.55
CA LYS A 271 -13.28 -9.69 15.52
C LYS A 271 -12.26 -8.62 15.14
N GLY A 272 -12.72 -7.41 14.80
CA GLY A 272 -11.86 -6.38 14.22
C GLY A 272 -11.18 -6.87 12.93
N ILE A 273 -9.93 -6.45 12.75
CA ILE A 273 -9.09 -6.82 11.61
C ILE A 273 -8.56 -8.25 11.79
N HIS A 274 -8.97 -9.15 10.91
CA HIS A 274 -8.52 -10.54 10.88
C HIS A 274 -8.43 -11.05 9.44
N PHE A 275 -7.91 -12.26 9.23
CA PHE A 275 -7.77 -12.84 7.90
C PHE A 275 -8.68 -14.05 7.72
N HIS A 276 -9.14 -14.28 6.49
CA HIS A 276 -9.77 -15.53 6.10
C HIS A 276 -8.68 -16.55 5.77
N THR A 277 -8.86 -17.76 6.28
CA THR A 277 -7.99 -18.91 6.01
C THR A 277 -8.74 -19.84 5.08
N TYR A 278 -8.15 -20.12 3.92
CA TYR A 278 -8.61 -21.20 3.05
C TYR A 278 -8.02 -22.51 3.54
N GLU A 279 -8.84 -23.55 3.53
CA GLU A 279 -8.33 -24.90 3.77
C GLU A 279 -7.32 -25.25 2.67
N PRO A 280 -6.15 -25.79 3.03
CA PRO A 280 -5.21 -26.27 2.03
C PRO A 280 -5.86 -27.40 1.24
N MET A 281 -5.63 -27.44 -0.08
CA MET A 281 -6.12 -28.54 -0.93
C MET A 281 -5.34 -29.86 -0.73
N SER A 282 -4.53 -29.98 0.34
CA SER A 282 -3.82 -31.22 0.64
C SER A 282 -4.78 -32.26 1.22
N ALA A 283 -4.71 -33.49 0.69
CA ALA A 283 -5.19 -34.69 1.37
C ALA A 283 -4.32 -35.00 2.60
#